data_AF-A0A1H9SVA8-F1
#
_entry.id   AF-A0A1H9SVA8-F1
#
_cell.length_a   1.000
_cell.length_b   1.000
_cell.length_c   1.000
_cell.angle_alpha   90.00
_cell.angle_beta   90.00
_cell.angle_gamma   90.00
#
_symmetry.space_group_name_H-M   'P 1'
#
loop_
_entity.id
_entity.type
_entity.pdbx_description
1 polymer ?
#
loop_
_entity_poly.entity_id
_entity_poly.type
_entity_poly.pdbx_seq_one_letter_code
_entity_poly.pdbx_strand_id
1 'polypeptide(L)'
;MTIATMNSRTFARDATAIKRAAMQGPVIITERGKPALAVLCIEEYYRLTGQTGGPSLLQAMQGIAAPEDVVLDLPERAGGAELLRRIPCLDDDGGVL
;
A
#
# COMPACT_ATOMS: atom_id res chain seq x y z
N MET A 1 13.05 8.03 -11.88
CA MET A 1 13.11 6.61 -11.45
C MET A 1 12.94 5.75 -12.68
N THR A 2 13.79 4.75 -12.87
CA THR A 2 13.70 3.83 -14.01
C THR A 2 13.26 2.47 -13.48
N ILE A 3 12.15 1.94 -13.98
CA ILE A 3 11.67 0.60 -13.65
C ILE A 3 12.32 -0.37 -14.62
N ALA A 4 13.10 -1.30 -14.10
CA ALA A 4 13.72 -2.36 -14.90
C ALA A 4 12.85 -3.61 -14.91
N THR A 5 12.89 -4.37 -16.00
CA THR A 5 12.24 -5.69 -16.07
C THR A 5 13.27 -6.75 -16.44
N MET A 6 13.29 -7.84 -15.69
CA MET A 6 14.17 -8.99 -15.90
C MET A 6 13.34 -10.27 -15.86
N ASN A 7 13.82 -11.36 -16.47
CA ASN A 7 13.17 -12.66 -16.32
C ASN A 7 13.82 -13.47 -15.18
N SER A 8 13.11 -14.47 -14.66
CA SER A 8 13.60 -15.31 -13.56
C SER A 8 14.92 -16.03 -13.85
N ARG A 9 15.22 -16.36 -15.11
CA ARG A 9 16.50 -17.00 -15.50
C ARG A 9 17.66 -16.01 -15.41
N THR A 10 17.45 -14.75 -15.77
CA THR A 10 18.47 -13.70 -15.61
C THR A 10 18.74 -13.44 -14.13
N PHE A 11 17.70 -13.43 -13.29
CA PHE A 11 17.85 -13.34 -11.83
C PHE A 11 18.69 -14.49 -11.26
N ALA A 12 18.37 -15.74 -11.61
CA ALA A 12 19.07 -16.91 -11.08
C ALA A 12 20.55 -16.98 -11.50
N ARG A 13 20.90 -16.39 -12.66
CA ARG A 13 22.27 -16.37 -13.18
C ARG A 13 23.11 -15.23 -12.64
N ASP A 14 22.49 -14.08 -12.34
CA ASP A 14 23.20 -12.87 -11.93
C ASP A 14 22.41 -12.07 -10.88
N ALA A 15 22.43 -12.58 -9.65
CA ALA A 15 21.82 -11.90 -8.51
C ALA A 15 22.49 -10.54 -8.20
N THR A 16 23.76 -10.36 -8.58
CA THR A 16 24.49 -9.11 -8.33
C THR A 16 24.00 -7.99 -9.24
N ALA A 17 23.71 -8.28 -10.50
CA ALA A 17 23.09 -7.32 -11.42
C ALA A 17 21.72 -6.84 -10.91
N ILE A 18 20.90 -7.75 -10.35
CA ILE A 18 19.60 -7.40 -9.77
C ILE A 18 19.79 -6.45 -8.59
N LYS A 19 20.72 -6.75 -7.69
CA LYS A 19 21.01 -5.88 -6.55
C LYS A 19 21.42 -4.48 -7.01
N ARG A 20 22.28 -4.36 -8.01
CA ARG A 20 22.67 -3.04 -8.58
C ARG A 20 21.51 -2.31 -9.22
N ALA A 21 20.66 -3.02 -9.97
CA ALA A 21 19.48 -2.44 -10.60
C ALA A 21 18.47 -1.96 -9.56
N ALA A 22 18.23 -2.74 -8.49
CA ALA A 22 17.34 -2.41 -7.39
C ALA A 22 17.76 -1.14 -6.62
N MET A 23 19.04 -0.76 -6.65
CA MET A 23 19.53 0.50 -6.09
C MET A 23 19.15 1.73 -6.94
N GLN A 24 18.82 1.55 -8.23
CA GLN A 24 18.40 2.63 -9.14
C GLN A 24 16.88 2.77 -9.24
N GLY A 25 16.15 1.72 -8.85
CA GLY A 25 14.70 1.66 -8.87
C GLY A 25 14.19 0.22 -8.79
N PRO A 26 12.88 0.01 -8.61
CA PRO A 26 12.29 -1.32 -8.56
C PRO A 26 12.57 -2.13 -9.82
N VAL A 27 12.84 -3.42 -9.62
CA VAL A 27 13.02 -4.40 -10.70
C VAL A 27 11.85 -5.36 -10.69
N ILE A 28 11.15 -5.46 -11.81
CA ILE A 28 10.09 -6.46 -12.01
C ILE A 28 10.71 -7.74 -12.55
N ILE A 29 10.49 -8.85 -11.86
CA ILE A 29 10.88 -10.18 -12.30
C ILE A 29 9.67 -10.84 -12.96
N THR A 30 9.90 -11.37 -14.16
CA THR A 30 8.88 -12.04 -14.96
C THR A 30 9.10 -13.54 -15.04
N GLU A 31 7.98 -14.26 -15.08
CA GLU A 31 7.91 -15.70 -15.37
C GLU A 31 6.95 -15.93 -16.53
N ARG A 32 7.42 -16.65 -17.56
CA ARG A 32 6.64 -16.93 -18.77
C ARG A 32 5.99 -15.66 -19.38
N GLY A 33 6.69 -14.53 -19.31
CA GLY A 33 6.24 -13.23 -19.84
C GLY A 33 5.30 -12.44 -18.93
N LYS A 34 5.00 -12.91 -17.73
CA LYS A 34 4.12 -12.21 -16.76
C LYS A 34 4.92 -11.74 -15.54
N PRO A 35 4.65 -10.54 -15.01
CA PRO A 35 5.20 -10.11 -13.72
C PRO A 35 4.85 -11.13 -12.63
N ALA A 36 5.84 -11.49 -11.83
CA ALA A 36 5.69 -12.48 -10.75
C ALA A 36 6.22 -11.95 -9.40
N LEU A 37 7.29 -11.14 -9.44
CA LEU A 37 7.91 -10.57 -8.24
C LEU A 37 8.43 -9.15 -8.54
N ALA A 38 8.50 -8.31 -7.51
CA ALA A 38 9.23 -7.05 -7.54
C ALA A 38 10.38 -7.07 -6.52
N VAL A 39 11.56 -6.62 -6.93
CA VAL A 39 12.73 -6.48 -6.05
C VAL A 39 12.97 -4.99 -5.81
N LEU A 40 13.10 -4.62 -4.54
CA LEU A 40 13.28 -3.26 -4.04
C LEU A 40 14.54 -3.21 -3.17
N CYS A 41 15.19 -2.04 -3.10
CA CYS A 41 16.11 -1.81 -1.99
C CYS A 41 15.32 -1.76 -0.67
N ILE A 42 16.00 -2.10 0.44
CA ILE A 42 15.32 -2.23 1.73
C ILE A 42 14.75 -0.90 2.23
N GLU A 43 15.40 0.22 1.93
CA GLU A 43 14.94 1.57 2.27
C GLU A 43 13.59 1.89 1.61
N GLU A 44 13.44 1.53 0.33
CA GLU A 44 12.21 1.73 -0.42
C GLU A 44 11.08 0.84 0.12
N TYR A 45 11.38 -0.40 0.50
CA TYR A 45 10.43 -1.27 1.18
C TYR A 45 9.95 -0.66 2.50
N TYR A 46 10.85 -0.15 3.33
CA TYR A 46 10.48 0.51 4.58
C TYR A 46 9.63 1.76 4.34
N ARG A 47 9.93 2.53 3.28
CA ARG A 47 9.14 3.71 2.93
C ARG A 47 7.72 3.32 2.54
N LEU A 48 7.57 2.32 1.69
CA LEU A 48 6.27 1.83 1.25
C LEU A 48 5.46 1.19 2.39
N THR A 49 6.14 0.52 3.32
CA THR A 49 5.48 -0.11 4.48
C THR A 49 5.29 0.84 5.67
N GLY A 50 5.65 2.11 5.53
CA GLY A 50 5.52 3.11 6.59
C GLY A 50 6.48 2.92 7.77
N GLN A 51 7.48 2.05 7.64
CA GLN A 51 8.46 1.75 8.69
C GLN A 51 9.53 2.84 8.84
N THR A 52 9.66 3.75 7.87
CA THR A 52 10.64 4.86 7.93
C THR A 52 10.18 6.04 8.79
N GLY A 53 9.05 5.94 9.50
CA GLY A 53 8.61 6.97 10.44
C GLY A 53 8.18 8.25 9.73
N GLY A 54 7.18 8.15 8.85
CA GLY A 54 6.43 9.31 8.37
C GLY A 54 5.30 9.68 9.35
N PRO A 55 4.74 10.91 9.29
CA PRO A 55 3.53 11.21 10.02
C PRO A 55 2.44 10.20 9.62
N SER A 56 1.69 9.71 10.61
CA SER A 56 0.49 8.93 10.33
C SER A 56 -0.42 9.73 9.40
N LEU A 57 -1.32 9.06 8.67
CA LEU A 57 -2.30 9.77 7.84
C LEU A 57 -3.05 10.84 8.65
N LEU A 58 -3.41 10.53 9.90
CA LEU A 58 -4.01 11.48 10.83
C LEU A 58 -3.11 12.70 11.05
N GLN A 59 -1.83 12.51 11.36
CA GLN A 59 -0.90 13.60 11.61
C GLN A 59 -0.60 14.43 10.35
N ALA A 60 -0.60 13.79 9.17
CA ALA A 60 -0.52 14.51 7.90
C ALA A 60 -1.77 15.36 7.65
N MET A 61 -2.95 14.84 7.96
CA MET A 61 -4.22 15.57 7.81
C MET A 61 -4.35 16.76 8.78
N GLN A 62 -3.82 16.64 10.00
CA GLN A 62 -3.78 17.74 10.96
C GLN A 62 -2.95 18.95 10.50
N GLY A 63 -2.02 18.75 9.54
CA GLY A 63 -1.26 19.84 8.92
C GLY A 63 -2.00 20.57 7.80
N ILE A 64 -3.20 20.11 7.42
CA ILE A 64 -4.03 20.71 6.37
C ILE A 64 -5.09 21.58 7.04
N ALA A 65 -5.21 22.84 6.62
CA ALA A 65 -6.27 23.72 7.10
C ALA A 65 -7.64 23.14 6.74
N ALA A 66 -8.48 22.89 7.74
CA ALA A 66 -9.87 22.51 7.53
C ALA A 66 -10.66 23.74 7.03
N PRO A 67 -11.59 23.57 6.07
CA PRO A 67 -12.55 24.62 5.75
C PRO A 67 -13.42 24.91 6.97
N GLU A 68 -13.75 26.17 7.21
CA GLU A 68 -14.62 26.56 8.35
C GLU A 68 -16.03 25.97 8.21
N ASP A 69 -16.54 25.88 6.97
CA ASP A 69 -17.85 25.31 6.65
C ASP A 69 -17.74 24.26 5.54
N VAL A 70 -17.99 23.00 5.87
CA VAL A 70 -18.15 21.91 4.91
C VAL A 70 -19.59 21.42 4.96
N VAL A 71 -20.34 21.66 3.89
CA VAL A 71 -21.65 21.01 3.70
C VAL A 71 -21.38 19.59 3.21
N LEU A 72 -21.58 18.63 4.11
CA LEU A 72 -21.59 17.21 3.76
C LEU A 72 -23.03 16.82 3.45
N ASP A 73 -23.34 16.63 2.17
CA ASP A 73 -24.60 16.01 1.74
C ASP A 73 -24.55 14.52 2.11
N LEU A 74 -24.88 14.22 3.36
CA LEU A 74 -24.99 12.83 3.81
C LEU A 74 -26.19 12.20 3.10
N PRO A 75 -26.03 10.98 2.55
CA PRO A 75 -27.19 10.23 2.07
C PRO A 75 -28.15 9.98 3.23
N GLU A 76 -29.44 9.84 2.92
CA GLU A 76 -30.42 9.42 3.93
C GLU A 76 -29.96 8.10 4.56
N ARG A 77 -30.01 8.04 5.90
CA ARG A 77 -29.63 6.85 6.64
C ARG A 77 -30.48 5.69 6.15
N ALA A 78 -29.85 4.73 5.46
CA ALA A 78 -30.50 3.45 5.17
C ALA A 78 -31.05 2.89 6.49
N GLY A 79 -32.34 2.55 6.52
CA GLY A 79 -33.03 2.13 7.75
C GLY A 79 -32.23 1.07 8.51
N GLY A 80 -32.25 1.13 9.85
CA GLY A 80 -31.32 0.38 10.72
C GLY A 80 -31.22 -1.14 10.47
N ALA A 81 -32.23 -1.74 9.83
CA ALA A 81 -32.20 -3.15 9.41
C ALA A 81 -31.17 -3.46 8.31
N GLU A 82 -30.77 -2.49 7.48
CA GLU A 82 -29.80 -2.67 6.40
C GLU A 82 -28.35 -2.43 6.89
N LEU A 83 -28.16 -1.59 7.89
CA LEU A 83 -26.84 -1.33 8.50
C LEU A 83 -26.33 -2.54 9.30
N LEU A 84 -27.21 -3.19 10.07
CA LEU A 84 -26.91 -4.43 10.82
C LEU A 84 -26.52 -5.60 9.90
N ARG A 85 -26.88 -5.55 8.61
CA ARG A 85 -26.47 -6.56 7.62
C ARG A 85 -25.09 -6.30 7.01
N ARG A 86 -24.55 -5.08 7.16
CA ARG A 86 -23.33 -4.63 6.46
C ARG A 86 -22.17 -4.31 7.39
N ILE A 87 -22.43 -4.12 8.68
CA ILE A 87 -21.38 -3.92 9.69
C ILE A 87 -21.25 -5.24 10.47
N PRO A 88 -20.13 -5.96 10.35
CA PRO A 88 -19.87 -7.09 11.25
C PRO A 88 -19.93 -6.57 12.68
N CYS A 89 -20.72 -7.24 13.53
CA CYS A 89 -20.67 -6.97 14.96
C CYS A 89 -19.25 -7.28 15.42
N LEU A 90 -18.55 -6.25 15.88
CA LEU A 90 -17.23 -6.43 16.44
C LEU A 90 -17.39 -6.74 17.93
N ASP A 91 -16.73 -7.79 18.39
CA ASP A 91 -16.55 -8.10 19.80
C ASP A 91 -15.87 -6.91 20.49
N ASP A 92 -15.94 -6.82 21.82
CA ASP A 92 -15.23 -5.77 22.59
C ASP A 92 -13.71 -5.74 22.34
N ASP A 93 -13.13 -6.85 21.83
CA ASP A 93 -11.73 -6.98 21.44
C ASP A 93 -11.47 -6.71 19.94
N GLY A 94 -12.47 -6.24 19.18
CA GLY A 94 -12.35 -5.92 17.75
C GLY A 94 -12.26 -7.13 16.81
N GLY A 95 -12.58 -8.34 17.32
CA GLY A 95 -12.84 -9.53 16.50
C GLY A 95 -14.21 -9.42 15.82
N VAL A 96 -14.46 -10.21 14.77
CA VAL A 96 -15.79 -10.32 14.16
C VAL A 96 -16.50 -11.53 14.78
N LEU A 97 -17.70 -11.32 15.35
CA LEU A 97 -18.56 -12.39 15.87
C LEU A 97 -18.97 -13.41 14.80
#